data_AF-A0A9E2X4P9-F1
#
_entry.id   AF-A0A9E2X4P9-F1
#
_cell.length_a   1.000
_cell.length_b   1.000
_cell.length_c   1.000
_cell.angle_alpha   90.00
_cell.angle_beta   90.00
_cell.angle_gamma   90.00
#
_symmetry.space_group_name_H-M   'P 1'
#
loop_
_entity.id
_entity.type
_entity.pdbx_description
1 polymer ?
#
loop_
_entity_poly.entity_id
_entity_poly.type
_entity_poly.pdbx_seq_one_letter_code
_entity_poly.pdbx_strand_id
1 'polypeptide(L)'
;MTTKIHDPSVRFADTSPLRNPQRGGILVAALLLSGCVGGASIGSTCRTTEDTLANLRDGMTYSDVVKLIGCQGTIDRSNNAGGSPTTVARWSGPGQSPFSATIITFRNDRMIAFAVNGQ
;
A
#
# COMPACT_ATOMS: atom_id res chain seq x y z
N MET A 1 -8.97 -48.61 -32.69
CA MET A 1 -7.60 -48.98 -33.12
C MET A 1 -7.21 -48.08 -34.28
N THR A 2 -6.06 -47.40 -34.16
CA THR A 2 -5.19 -46.91 -35.25
C THR A 2 -5.73 -45.73 -36.10
N THR A 3 -5.05 -44.58 -36.18
CA THR A 3 -3.88 -44.26 -37.05
C THR A 3 -3.23 -42.96 -36.52
N LYS A 4 -1.95 -42.85 -36.13
CA LYS A 4 -0.65 -42.87 -36.83
C LYS A 4 -0.59 -42.04 -38.14
N ILE A 5 0.40 -41.12 -38.20
CA ILE A 5 1.27 -40.66 -39.33
C ILE A 5 1.61 -39.14 -39.11
N HIS A 6 2.81 -38.74 -38.66
CA HIS A 6 4.12 -38.53 -39.36
C HIS A 6 4.11 -37.30 -40.32
N ASP A 7 4.62 -36.13 -39.88
CA ASP A 7 5.91 -35.49 -40.30
C ASP A 7 5.72 -34.58 -41.56
N PRO A 8 6.61 -33.72 -42.10
CA PRO A 8 7.78 -32.93 -41.63
C PRO A 8 7.72 -31.42 -42.05
N SER A 9 8.82 -30.69 -41.81
CA SER A 9 9.33 -29.54 -42.62
C SER A 9 8.75 -28.13 -42.35
N VAL A 10 9.43 -27.26 -41.58
CA VAL A 10 10.61 -26.42 -41.93
C VAL A 10 10.20 -25.18 -42.74
N ARG A 11 10.66 -23.98 -42.33
CA ARG A 11 11.35 -22.90 -43.11
C ARG A 11 11.33 -21.57 -42.31
N PHE A 12 12.44 -21.19 -41.64
CA PHE A 12 13.44 -20.15 -42.05
C PHE A 12 13.00 -18.72 -41.71
N ALA A 13 13.82 -17.74 -41.28
CA ALA A 13 15.26 -17.59 -41.05
C ALA A 13 15.51 -16.28 -40.27
N ASP A 14 16.75 -16.12 -39.77
CA ASP A 14 17.52 -14.86 -39.66
C ASP A 14 17.01 -13.70 -38.77
N THR A 15 17.73 -13.22 -37.76
CA THR A 15 19.02 -12.52 -37.92
C THR A 15 19.77 -12.39 -36.58
N SER A 16 21.04 -12.76 -36.60
CA SER A 16 22.10 -12.74 -35.54
C SER A 16 22.42 -11.31 -34.98
N PRO A 17 23.47 -11.07 -34.15
CA PRO A 17 24.29 -11.92 -33.26
C PRO A 17 24.45 -11.34 -31.83
N LEU A 18 24.73 -12.16 -30.80
CA LEU A 18 25.47 -11.67 -29.63
C LEU A 18 26.77 -12.45 -29.46
N ARG A 19 27.80 -11.72 -29.84
CA ARG A 19 29.22 -12.01 -29.89
C ARG A 19 29.73 -12.35 -28.49
N ASN A 20 30.21 -13.57 -28.34
CA ASN A 20 31.18 -13.96 -27.31
C ASN A 20 32.48 -13.18 -27.53
N PRO A 21 32.98 -12.52 -26.47
CA PRO A 21 34.32 -12.85 -26.06
C PRO A 21 34.41 -12.85 -24.53
N GLN A 22 34.92 -13.91 -23.89
CA GLN A 22 35.91 -13.82 -22.81
C GLN A 22 36.38 -15.24 -22.45
N ARG A 23 37.40 -15.72 -23.17
CA ARG A 23 38.47 -16.53 -22.56
C ARG A 23 39.34 -15.52 -21.81
N GLY A 24 39.49 -15.68 -20.50
CA GLY A 24 40.39 -14.84 -19.71
C GLY A 24 40.01 -14.95 -18.25
N GLY A 25 40.90 -15.52 -17.45
CA GLY A 25 40.65 -15.85 -16.06
C GLY A 25 40.66 -14.64 -15.11
N ILE A 26 40.70 -15.03 -13.83
CA ILE A 26 41.12 -14.25 -12.66
C ILE A 26 40.03 -13.36 -12.03
N LEU A 27 39.67 -13.78 -10.81
CA LEU A 27 39.18 -13.03 -9.65
C LEU A 27 37.96 -12.12 -9.85
N VAL A 28 36.79 -12.58 -9.39
CA VAL A 28 35.75 -11.67 -8.92
C VAL A 28 35.28 -12.14 -7.55
N ALA A 29 35.46 -11.24 -6.58
CA ALA A 29 35.07 -11.36 -5.20
C ALA A 29 33.61 -11.83 -5.06
N ALA A 30 33.37 -12.70 -4.08
CA ALA A 30 32.06 -13.09 -3.62
C ALA A 30 31.30 -11.82 -3.14
N LEU A 31 30.46 -11.28 -4.03
CA LEU A 31 29.49 -10.24 -3.72
C LEU A 31 28.41 -10.84 -2.82
N LEU A 32 28.47 -10.44 -1.56
CA LEU A 32 27.49 -10.77 -0.53
C LEU A 32 26.11 -10.25 -0.94
N LEU A 33 25.16 -11.19 -0.97
CA LEU A 33 23.75 -11.10 -0.62
C LEU A 33 23.27 -9.71 -0.14
N SER A 34 22.26 -9.17 -0.80
CA SER A 34 20.93 -8.95 -0.20
C SER A 34 20.05 -8.18 -1.18
N GLY A 35 18.94 -8.81 -1.56
CA GLY A 35 17.91 -8.16 -2.34
C GLY A 35 17.29 -7.01 -1.54
N CYS A 36 17.30 -5.82 -2.12
CA CYS A 36 16.30 -4.80 -1.84
C CYS A 36 15.34 -4.74 -3.03
N VAL A 37 14.52 -5.77 -3.18
CA VAL A 37 13.25 -5.62 -3.91
C VAL A 37 12.25 -5.06 -2.90
N GLY A 38 12.14 -3.75 -2.87
CA GLY A 38 11.18 -3.04 -2.03
C GLY A 38 11.22 -1.58 -2.43
N GLY A 39 10.16 -0.99 -2.94
CA GLY A 39 8.85 -1.45 -3.34
C GLY A 39 8.27 -0.22 -4.05
N ALA A 40 7.46 -0.43 -5.08
CA ALA A 40 6.81 0.66 -5.76
C ALA A 40 6.08 1.55 -4.74
N SER A 41 6.50 2.81 -4.58
CA SER A 41 5.71 3.84 -3.93
C SER A 41 4.58 4.24 -4.89
N ILE A 42 3.67 3.29 -5.11
CA ILE A 42 2.36 3.54 -5.70
C ILE A 42 1.67 4.47 -4.71
N GLY A 43 1.30 5.66 -5.18
CA GLY A 43 0.57 6.68 -4.42
C GLY A 43 -0.65 6.08 -3.74
N SER A 44 -0.46 5.62 -2.50
CA SER A 44 -1.47 4.98 -1.69
C SER A 44 -2.23 6.11 -1.03
N THR A 45 -3.29 6.57 -1.68
CA THR A 45 -4.21 7.54 -1.08
C THR A 45 -4.78 6.89 0.17
N CYS A 46 -4.45 7.44 1.34
CA CYS A 46 -4.84 6.93 2.64
C CYS A 46 -6.36 7.04 2.81
N ARG A 47 -7.08 5.95 2.48
CA ARG A 47 -8.54 5.89 2.46
C ARG A 47 -9.07 4.94 3.52
N THR A 48 -10.05 5.42 4.27
CA THR A 48 -10.94 4.61 5.10
C THR A 48 -11.81 3.75 4.19
N THR A 49 -12.01 2.47 4.52
CA THR A 49 -12.99 1.58 3.88
C THR A 49 -14.19 1.36 4.80
N GLU A 50 -15.29 0.84 4.27
CA GLU A 50 -16.45 0.45 5.08
C GLU A 50 -16.06 -0.54 6.19
N ASP A 51 -15.17 -1.50 5.90
CA ASP A 51 -14.66 -2.43 6.90
C ASP A 51 -13.91 -1.73 8.04
N THR A 52 -13.05 -0.76 7.73
CA THR A 52 -12.33 -0.02 8.76
C THR A 52 -13.29 0.77 9.65
N LEU A 53 -14.32 1.40 9.05
CA LEU A 53 -15.35 2.12 9.80
C LEU A 53 -16.19 1.18 10.68
N ALA A 54 -16.53 -0.01 10.16
CA ALA A 54 -17.27 -1.03 10.90
C ALA A 54 -16.49 -1.57 12.10
N ASN A 55 -15.16 -1.47 12.08
CA ASN A 55 -14.26 -1.87 13.16
C ASN A 55 -13.85 -0.72 14.08
N LEU A 56 -14.18 0.53 13.77
CA LEU A 56 -13.97 1.64 14.69
C LEU A 56 -14.84 1.46 15.94
N ARG A 57 -14.26 1.71 17.11
CA ARG A 57 -14.92 1.60 18.41
C ARG A 57 -14.58 2.80 19.27
N ASP A 58 -15.54 3.22 20.09
CA ASP A 58 -15.28 4.21 21.12
C ASP A 58 -14.16 3.73 22.06
N GLY A 59 -13.32 4.66 22.51
CA GLY A 59 -12.18 4.37 23.36
C GLY A 59 -10.87 4.05 22.63
N MET A 60 -10.91 3.78 21.32
CA MET A 60 -9.70 3.53 20.50
C MET A 60 -8.74 4.72 20.54
N THR A 61 -7.43 4.46 20.60
CA THR A 61 -6.45 5.54 20.49
C THR A 61 -6.21 5.93 19.03
N TYR A 62 -5.64 7.11 18.79
CA TYR A 62 -5.21 7.50 17.44
C TYR A 62 -4.30 6.42 16.80
N SER A 63 -3.42 5.80 17.59
CA SER A 63 -2.53 4.76 17.10
C SER A 63 -3.26 3.48 16.67
N ASP A 64 -4.33 3.10 17.37
CA ASP A 64 -5.15 1.93 17.01
C ASP A 64 -5.92 2.19 15.72
N VAL A 65 -6.47 3.40 15.58
CA VAL A 65 -7.14 3.86 14.37
C VAL A 65 -6.17 3.87 13.18
N VAL A 66 -4.96 4.39 13.34
CA VAL A 66 -3.94 4.38 12.28
C VAL A 66 -3.54 2.97 11.88
N LYS A 67 -3.41 2.04 12.84
CA LYS A 67 -3.13 0.62 12.54
C LYS A 67 -4.29 -0.06 11.82
N LEU A 68 -5.53 0.27 12.19
CA LEU A 68 -6.73 -0.27 11.58
C LEU A 68 -6.89 0.21 10.14
N ILE A 69 -6.67 1.50 9.88
CA ILE A 69 -6.77 2.11 8.55
C ILE A 69 -5.53 1.81 7.71
N GLY A 70 -4.38 1.59 8.34
CA GLY A 70 -3.09 1.31 7.69
C GLY A 70 -2.33 2.57 7.28
N CYS A 71 -2.79 3.76 7.69
CA CYS A 71 -2.14 5.02 7.33
C CYS A 71 -2.51 6.17 8.28
N GLN A 72 -1.65 7.19 8.32
CA GLN A 72 -1.82 8.35 9.19
C GLN A 72 -2.92 9.28 8.67
N GLY A 73 -3.75 9.76 9.59
CA GLY A 73 -4.73 10.81 9.30
C GLY A 73 -4.11 12.19 9.40
N THR A 74 -4.78 13.17 8.80
CA THR A 74 -4.44 14.59 8.92
C THR A 74 -5.06 15.15 10.19
N ILE A 75 -4.27 15.76 11.07
CA ILE A 75 -4.82 16.43 12.27
C ILE A 75 -5.37 17.80 11.86
N ASP A 76 -6.69 17.97 11.92
CA ASP A 76 -7.37 19.22 11.59
C ASP A 76 -7.31 20.22 12.76
N ARG A 77 -7.43 19.71 13.98
CA ARG A 77 -7.49 20.53 15.20
C ARG A 77 -6.89 19.75 16.36
N SER A 78 -6.03 20.39 17.13
CA SER A 78 -5.65 19.92 18.47
C SER A 78 -5.85 21.07 19.44
N ASN A 79 -6.60 20.83 20.51
CA ASN A 79 -6.76 21.79 21.60
C ASN A 79 -6.40 21.10 22.90
N ASN A 80 -5.44 21.66 23.63
CA ASN A 80 -4.96 21.13 24.91
C ASN A 80 -5.37 22.01 26.11
N ALA A 81 -6.20 23.04 25.89
CA ALA A 81 -6.61 23.96 26.93
C ALA A 81 -7.74 23.37 27.80
N GLY A 82 -7.57 23.40 29.13
CA GLY A 82 -8.66 23.15 30.08
C GLY A 82 -8.85 21.72 30.58
N GLY A 83 -7.79 20.90 30.63
CA GLY A 83 -7.82 19.59 31.29
C GLY A 83 -8.55 18.48 30.53
N SER A 84 -8.98 18.72 29.29
CA SER A 84 -9.55 17.72 28.39
C SER A 84 -9.05 17.93 26.96
N PRO A 85 -7.80 17.53 26.66
CA PRO A 85 -7.27 17.63 25.31
C PRO A 85 -8.20 16.98 24.30
N THR A 86 -8.52 17.71 23.24
CA THR A 86 -9.38 17.25 22.15
C THR A 86 -8.64 17.38 20.83
N THR A 87 -8.52 16.26 20.12
CA THR A 87 -7.86 16.17 18.82
C THR A 87 -8.87 15.71 17.79
N VAL A 88 -8.96 16.41 16.68
CA VAL A 88 -9.79 16.04 15.53
C VAL A 88 -8.85 15.67 14.40
N ALA A 89 -8.96 14.43 13.94
CA ALA A 89 -8.18 13.93 12.82
C ALA A 89 -9.09 13.49 11.68
N ARG A 90 -8.58 13.59 10.45
CA ARG A 90 -9.30 13.36 9.22
C ARG A 90 -8.57 12.35 8.34
N TRP A 91 -9.33 11.43 7.77
CA TRP A 91 -8.91 10.49 6.74
C TRP A 91 -9.76 10.70 5.48
N SER A 92 -9.28 10.26 4.32
CA SER A 92 -10.13 10.21 3.14
C SER A 92 -11.22 9.16 3.34
N GLY A 93 -12.48 9.50 3.08
CA GLY A 93 -13.63 8.64 3.34
C GLY A 93 -13.72 7.44 2.38
N PRO A 94 -14.64 6.50 2.65
CA PRO A 94 -14.89 5.35 1.80
C PRO A 94 -15.41 5.78 0.42
N GLY A 95 -14.95 5.07 -0.62
CA GLY A 95 -15.34 5.28 -2.01
C GLY A 95 -14.26 5.92 -2.89
N GLN A 96 -14.63 6.16 -4.16
CA GLN A 96 -13.74 6.78 -5.16
C GLN A 96 -13.81 8.31 -5.17
N SER A 97 -14.72 8.90 -4.38
CA SER A 97 -14.90 10.35 -4.35
C SER A 97 -13.76 11.02 -3.58
N PRO A 98 -13.06 12.01 -4.18
CA PRO A 98 -12.03 12.78 -3.47
C PRO A 98 -12.62 13.71 -2.41
N PHE A 99 -13.94 13.90 -2.40
CA PHE A 99 -14.65 14.76 -1.44
C PHE A 99 -15.12 14.00 -0.19
N SER A 100 -15.08 12.66 -0.21
CA SER A 100 -15.40 11.87 0.96
C SER A 100 -14.30 12.01 2.00
N ALA A 101 -14.66 12.30 3.25
CA ALA A 101 -13.73 12.43 4.37
C ALA A 101 -14.31 11.82 5.65
N THR A 102 -13.53 11.01 6.34
CA THR A 102 -13.85 10.50 7.68
C THR A 102 -13.19 11.43 8.69
N ILE A 103 -13.96 12.05 9.58
CA ILE A 103 -13.48 12.87 10.67
C ILE A 103 -13.68 12.09 11.98
N ILE A 104 -12.60 11.91 12.75
CA ILE A 104 -12.64 11.22 14.04
C ILE A 104 -12.22 12.20 15.12
N THR A 105 -13.01 12.25 16.19
CA THR A 105 -12.75 13.10 17.35
C THR A 105 -12.23 12.26 18.50
N PHE A 106 -11.09 12.68 19.03
CA PHE A 106 -10.43 12.11 20.18
C PHE A 106 -10.51 13.10 21.34
N ARG A 107 -10.81 12.60 22.54
CA ARG A 107 -10.72 13.34 23.79
C ARG A 107 -9.89 12.53 24.76
N ASN A 108 -8.90 13.15 25.41
CA ASN A 108 -7.95 12.45 26.28
C ASN A 108 -7.32 11.24 25.58
N ASP A 109 -6.91 11.42 24.31
CA ASP A 109 -6.34 10.39 23.43
C ASP A 109 -7.24 9.19 23.13
N ARG A 110 -8.53 9.27 23.46
CA ARG A 110 -9.52 8.23 23.16
C ARG A 110 -10.57 8.73 22.19
N MET A 111 -10.88 7.91 21.21
CA MET A 111 -11.97 8.15 20.27
C MET A 111 -13.28 8.25 21.05
N ILE A 112 -14.02 9.32 20.79
CA ILE A 112 -15.34 9.55 21.39
C ILE A 112 -16.46 9.66 20.35
N ALA A 113 -16.09 9.88 19.09
CA ALA A 113 -17.02 9.99 17.97
C ALA A 113 -16.27 9.93 16.63
N PHE A 114 -16.97 9.52 15.59
CA PHE A 114 -16.55 9.71 14.20
C PHE A 114 -17.72 10.18 13.35
N ALA A 115 -17.41 10.83 12.23
CA ALA A 115 -18.35 11.29 11.22
C ALA A 115 -17.75 11.03 9.84
N VAL A 116 -18.60 10.70 8.87
CA VAL A 116 -18.19 10.57 7.46
C VAL A 116 -18.93 11.65 6.69
N ASN A 117 -18.18 12.55 6.08
CA ASN A 117 -18.71 13.57 5.16
C ASN A 117 -18.55 13.03 3.74
N GLY A 118 -19.65 12.86 3.03
CA GLY A 118 -19.67 12.25 1.69
C GLY A 118 -21.11 11.96 1.28
N GLN A 119 -21.81 12.99 0.81
CA GLN A 119 -23.13 12.88 0.18
C GLN A 119 -23.08 13.71 -1.11
#